data_AF-A0AAP7P9E8-F1
#
_entry.id   AF-A0AAP7P9E8-F1
#
_cell.length_a   1.000
_cell.length_b   1.000
_cell.length_c   1.000
_cell.angle_alpha   90.00
_cell.angle_beta   90.00
_cell.angle_gamma   90.00
#
_symmetry.space_group_name_H-M   'P 1'
#
loop_
_entity.id
_entity.type
_entity.pdbx_description
1 polymer ?
#
loop_
_entity_poly.entity_id
_entity_poly.type
_entity_poly.pdbx_seq_one_letter_code
_entity_poly.pdbx_strand_id
1 'polypeptide(L)'
;MAIYIMIPLILAFAAYELSTLITLTFVVFAVHFLTFWWELARWLDSWMLTALYSSDTHTRFNMMGFQNTSDDLIMNLVMGTMFLVLPAVWLGALSWAGVHIGDGISRGLPNGISEAKGAASSAGSIANRGIK
;
A
#
# COMPACT_ATOMS: atom_id res chain seq x y z
N MET A 1 2.50 15.23 -6.12
CA MET A 1 2.12 16.45 -6.86
C MET A 1 1.76 16.16 -8.32
N ALA A 2 2.62 15.50 -9.10
CA ALA A 2 2.30 15.14 -10.50
C ALA A 2 0.99 14.34 -10.65
N ILE A 3 0.73 13.39 -9.75
CA ILE A 3 -0.49 12.57 -9.79
C ILE A 3 -1.77 13.41 -9.73
N TYR A 4 -1.81 14.45 -8.90
CA TYR A 4 -2.98 15.31 -8.72
C TYR A 4 -3.33 16.09 -10.00
N ILE A 5 -2.30 16.53 -10.72
CA ILE A 5 -2.43 17.23 -11.99
C ILE A 5 -2.97 16.27 -13.07
N MET A 6 -2.62 14.99 -13.00
CA MET A 6 -3.05 13.97 -13.97
C MET A 6 -4.45 13.40 -13.70
N ILE A 7 -5.01 13.54 -12.49
CA ILE A 7 -6.36 13.02 -12.15
C ILE A 7 -7.43 13.43 -13.16
N PRO A 8 -7.63 14.73 -13.49
CA PRO A 8 -8.66 15.13 -14.43
C PRO A 8 -8.45 14.56 -15.83
N LEU A 9 -7.19 14.42 -16.27
CA LEU A 9 -6.85 13.82 -17.57
C LEU A 9 -7.19 12.32 -17.59
N ILE A 10 -6.85 11.59 -16.53
CA ILE A 10 -7.14 10.16 -16.40
C ILE A 10 -8.64 9.91 -16.37
N LEU A 11 -9.40 10.71 -15.62
CA LEU A 11 -10.87 10.61 -15.56
C LEU A 11 -11.53 10.95 -16.90
N ALA A 12 -11.01 11.96 -17.62
CA ALA A 12 -11.50 12.30 -18.96
C ALA A 12 -11.32 11.15 -19.96
N PHE A 13 -10.15 10.51 -19.97
CA PHE A 13 -9.91 9.33 -20.83
C PHE A 13 -10.70 8.09 -20.38
N ALA A 14 -11.01 7.97 -19.10
CA ALA A 14 -11.83 6.90 -18.55
C ALA A 14 -13.35 7.19 -18.60
N ALA A 15 -13.78 8.24 -19.31
CA ALA A 15 -15.18 8.65 -19.41
C ALA A 15 -15.90 8.78 -18.04
N TYR A 16 -15.16 9.19 -17.01
CA TYR A 16 -15.65 9.33 -15.63
C TYR A 16 -16.24 8.04 -15.03
N GLU A 17 -15.71 6.87 -15.40
CA GLU A 17 -16.15 5.61 -14.82
C GLU A 17 -15.89 5.55 -13.29
N LEU A 18 -16.90 5.12 -12.53
CA LEU A 18 -16.83 5.01 -11.07
C LEU A 18 -15.71 4.06 -10.63
N SER A 19 -15.52 2.94 -11.33
CA SER A 19 -14.44 1.98 -11.07
C SER A 19 -13.08 2.66 -11.10
N THR A 20 -12.85 3.52 -12.10
CA THR A 20 -11.59 4.27 -12.26
C THR A 20 -11.43 5.33 -11.18
N LEU A 21 -12.51 5.98 -10.74
CA LEU A 21 -12.45 6.93 -9.64
C LEU A 21 -12.05 6.25 -8.33
N ILE A 22 -12.62 5.08 -8.04
CA ILE A 22 -12.28 4.28 -6.85
C ILE A 22 -10.80 3.87 -6.89
N THR A 23 -10.30 3.34 -8.01
CA THR A 23 -8.89 2.97 -8.11
C THR A 23 -7.97 4.17 -7.93
N LEU A 24 -8.31 5.33 -8.49
CA LEU A 24 -7.54 6.57 -8.32
C LEU A 24 -7.47 7.01 -6.85
N THR A 25 -8.56 6.92 -6.09
CA THR A 25 -8.52 7.24 -4.65
C THR A 25 -7.59 6.32 -3.87
N PHE A 26 -7.58 5.02 -4.18
CA PHE A 26 -6.64 4.07 -3.60
C PHE A 26 -5.19 4.35 -3.98
N VAL A 27 -4.93 4.72 -5.24
CA VAL A 27 -3.58 5.10 -5.70
C VAL A 27 -3.09 6.35 -4.98
N VAL A 28 -3.94 7.38 -4.86
CA VAL A 28 -3.61 8.61 -4.12
C VAL A 28 -3.30 8.30 -2.66
N PHE A 29 -4.13 7.48 -2.01
CA PHE A 29 -3.88 7.02 -0.64
C PHE A 29 -2.55 6.29 -0.52
N ALA A 30 -2.28 5.32 -1.40
CA ALA A 30 -1.05 4.52 -1.39
C ALA A 30 0.21 5.40 -1.50
N VAL A 31 0.19 6.36 -2.42
CA VAL A 31 1.31 7.29 -2.66
C VAL A 31 1.46 8.29 -1.52
N HIS A 32 0.36 8.77 -0.95
CA HIS A 32 0.42 9.68 0.19
C HIS A 32 1.03 9.00 1.43
N PHE A 33 0.63 7.74 1.67
CA PHE A 33 1.13 6.95 2.79
C PHE A 33 2.59 6.52 2.65
N LEU A 34 3.19 6.67 1.46
CA LEU A 34 4.63 6.43 1.25
C LEU A 34 5.50 7.36 2.11
N THR A 35 5.00 8.56 2.43
CA THR A 35 5.66 9.50 3.34
C THR A 35 5.91 8.90 4.72
N PHE A 36 4.92 8.18 5.27
CA PHE A 36 5.07 7.48 6.55
C PHE A 36 6.22 6.46 6.52
N TRP A 37 6.34 5.68 5.45
CA TRP A 37 7.41 4.68 5.33
C TRP A 37 8.80 5.31 5.22
N TRP A 38 8.91 6.46 4.55
CA TRP A 38 10.15 7.21 4.52
C TRP A 38 10.49 7.90 5.85
N GLU A 39 9.50 8.39 6.59
CA GLU A 39 9.71 8.87 7.96
C GLU A 39 10.15 7.73 8.89
N LEU A 40 9.53 6.56 8.76
CA LEU A 40 9.92 5.37 9.51
C LEU A 40 11.36 4.95 9.19
N ALA A 41 11.76 4.99 7.92
CA ALA A 41 13.13 4.71 7.51
C ALA A 41 14.12 5.71 8.15
N ARG A 42 13.84 7.02 8.11
CA ARG A 42 14.68 8.05 8.76
C ARG A 42 14.75 7.90 10.27
N TRP A 43 13.63 7.54 10.89
CA TRP A 43 13.58 7.29 12.33
C TRP A 43 14.43 6.09 12.72
N LEU A 44 14.31 4.99 11.96
CA LEU A 44 15.07 3.76 12.18
C LEU A 44 16.57 3.97 11.96
N ASP A 45 16.94 4.74 10.93
CA ASP A 45 18.32 5.18 10.66
C ASP A 45 18.94 5.90 11.86
N SER A 46 18.23 6.92 12.39
CA SER A 46 18.65 7.69 13.56
C SER A 46 18.78 6.81 14.81
N TRP A 47 17.87 5.84 14.97
CA TRP A 47 17.89 4.89 16.08
C TRP A 47 19.03 3.88 15.97
N MET A 48 19.33 3.41 14.76
CA MET A 48 20.36 2.42 14.53
C MET A 48 21.75 3.00 14.82
N LEU A 49 22.01 4.24 14.38
CA LEU A 49 23.23 4.97 14.74
C LEU A 49 23.35 5.15 16.26
N THR A 50 22.25 5.47 16.93
CA THR A 50 22.24 5.58 18.40
C THR A 50 22.57 4.23 19.03
N ALA A 51 21.87 3.15 18.65
CA ALA A 51 22.04 1.82 19.24
C ALA A 51 23.45 1.24 19.05
N LEU A 52 24.10 1.51 17.92
CA LEU A 52 25.45 1.01 17.63
C LEU A 52 26.54 1.84 18.31
N TYR A 53 26.40 3.17 18.36
CA TYR A 53 27.45 4.05 18.85
C TYR A 53 27.25 4.53 20.30
N SER A 54 26.16 4.15 20.98
CA SER A 54 25.88 4.56 22.36
C SER A 54 26.51 3.66 23.45
N SER A 55 27.47 2.78 23.13
CA SER A 55 28.15 1.91 24.12
C SER A 55 29.59 2.36 24.41
N ASP A 56 30.05 2.14 25.66
CA ASP A 56 31.39 2.52 26.15
C ASP A 56 32.56 1.87 25.37
N THR A 57 32.28 0.82 24.60
CA THR A 57 33.24 0.13 23.71
C THR A 57 33.58 0.90 22.42
N HIS A 58 32.80 1.92 22.05
CA HIS A 58 33.08 2.80 20.92
C HIS A 58 33.69 4.12 21.40
N THR A 59 35.00 4.11 21.67
CA THR A 59 35.71 5.32 22.08
C THR A 59 35.80 6.31 20.92
N ARG A 60 35.41 7.58 21.14
CA ARG A 60 35.57 8.71 20.20
C ARG A 60 37.01 8.96 19.71
N PHE A 61 37.97 8.20 20.26
CA PHE A 61 39.40 8.27 19.98
C PHE A 61 39.90 7.19 19.00
N ASN A 62 39.02 6.33 18.46
CA ASN A 62 39.39 5.44 17.34
C ASN A 62 39.55 6.27 16.06
N MET A 63 40.74 6.87 15.94
CA MET A 63 41.14 7.76 14.88
C MET A 63 41.20 6.97 13.55
N MET A 64 40.23 7.23 12.69
CA MET A 64 40.29 7.00 11.24
C MET A 64 40.35 5.52 10.77
N GLY A 65 39.18 4.92 10.60
CA GLY A 65 38.78 4.38 9.28
C GLY A 65 39.44 3.13 8.71
N PHE A 66 40.37 2.45 9.41
CA PHE A 66 41.04 1.23 8.88
C PHE A 66 40.57 -0.11 9.47
N GLN A 67 39.90 -0.13 10.63
CA GLN A 67 39.43 -1.37 11.26
C GLN A 67 37.92 -1.65 11.10
N ASN A 68 37.13 -0.65 10.71
CA ASN A 68 35.66 -0.78 10.60
C ASN A 68 35.12 -0.39 9.21
N THR A 69 35.96 -0.30 8.18
CA THR A 69 35.54 0.13 6.82
C THR A 69 34.48 -0.78 6.24
N SER A 70 34.59 -2.09 6.48
CA SER A 70 33.59 -3.08 6.04
C SER A 70 32.24 -2.87 6.73
N ASP A 71 32.24 -2.61 8.04
CA ASP A 71 31.02 -2.41 8.82
C ASP A 71 30.34 -1.07 8.46
N ASP A 72 31.11 -0.02 8.20
CA ASP A 72 30.58 1.27 7.75
C ASP A 72 29.97 1.19 6.34
N LEU A 73 30.56 0.38 5.47
CA LEU A 73 30.05 0.13 4.12
C LEU A 73 28.75 -0.69 4.16
N ILE A 74 28.70 -1.72 5.01
CA ILE A 74 27.47 -2.51 5.25
C ILE A 74 26.38 -1.64 5.86
N MET A 75 26.71 -0.81 6.86
CA MET A 75 25.74 0.09 7.48
C MET A 75 25.17 1.09 6.49
N ASN A 76 26.00 1.75 5.68
CA ASN A 76 25.50 2.66 4.64
C ASN A 76 24.63 1.94 3.59
N LEU A 77 24.95 0.69 3.26
CA LEU A 77 24.10 -0.13 2.39
C LEU A 77 22.76 -0.45 3.06
N VAL A 78 22.76 -0.88 4.33
CA VAL A 78 21.53 -1.21 5.07
C VAL A 78 20.65 0.05 5.24
N MET A 79 21.24 1.16 5.68
CA MET A 79 20.56 2.45 5.82
C MET A 79 19.97 2.91 4.48
N GLY A 80 20.73 2.82 3.39
CA GLY A 80 20.25 3.18 2.04
C GLY A 80 19.16 2.24 1.51
N THR A 81 19.29 0.93 1.73
CA THR A 81 18.30 -0.05 1.24
C THR A 81 16.97 0.01 1.97
N MET A 82 16.94 0.45 3.24
CA MET A 82 15.70 0.65 3.99
C MET A 82 14.73 1.63 3.31
N PHE A 83 15.25 2.67 2.65
CA PHE A 83 14.44 3.63 1.90
C PHE A 83 13.79 3.03 0.64
N LEU A 84 14.27 1.89 0.16
CA LEU A 84 13.69 1.16 -0.96
C LEU A 84 12.80 0.01 -0.48
N VAL A 85 13.29 -0.80 0.47
CA VAL A 85 12.61 -2.02 0.94
C VAL A 85 11.32 -1.68 1.67
N LEU A 86 11.32 -0.69 2.58
CA LEU A 86 10.14 -0.36 3.37
C LEU A 86 8.96 0.14 2.49
N PRO A 87 9.16 1.10 1.57
CA PRO A 87 8.13 1.45 0.59
C PRO A 87 7.74 0.29 -0.34
N ALA A 88 8.69 -0.56 -0.73
CA ALA A 88 8.39 -1.70 -1.60
C ALA A 88 7.49 -2.74 -0.90
N VAL A 89 7.71 -3.00 0.39
CA VAL A 89 6.85 -3.88 1.20
C VAL A 89 5.43 -3.33 1.24
N TRP A 90 5.27 -2.02 1.45
CA TRP A 90 3.96 -1.37 1.44
C TRP A 90 3.23 -1.52 0.10
N LEU A 91 3.91 -1.17 -1.00
CA LEU A 91 3.34 -1.25 -2.34
C LEU A 91 3.03 -2.71 -2.73
N GLY A 92 3.88 -3.66 -2.33
CA GLY A 92 3.66 -5.08 -2.52
C GLY A 92 2.44 -5.59 -1.76
N ALA A 93 2.32 -5.24 -0.48
CA ALA A 93 1.18 -5.60 0.35
C ALA A 93 -0.14 -5.01 -0.19
N LEU A 94 -0.13 -3.75 -0.62
CA LEU A 94 -1.29 -3.12 -1.25
C LEU A 94 -1.67 -3.79 -2.58
N SER A 95 -0.67 -4.14 -3.41
CA SER A 95 -0.92 -4.85 -4.67
C SER A 95 -1.54 -6.22 -4.41
N TRP A 96 -1.01 -6.95 -3.43
CA TRP A 96 -1.56 -8.23 -3.01
C TRP A 96 -3.00 -8.10 -2.49
N ALA A 97 -3.26 -7.14 -1.60
CA ALA A 97 -4.59 -6.88 -1.07
C ALA A 97 -5.59 -6.47 -2.17
N GLY A 98 -5.17 -5.62 -3.12
CA GLY A 98 -5.99 -5.19 -4.25
C GLY A 98 -6.44 -6.35 -5.12
N VAL A 99 -5.54 -7.30 -5.42
CA VAL A 99 -5.88 -8.50 -6.20
C VAL A 99 -6.90 -9.37 -5.45
N HIS A 100 -6.73 -9.57 -4.15
CA HIS A 100 -7.62 -10.43 -3.35
C HIS A 100 -9.01 -9.79 -3.12
N ILE A 101 -9.07 -8.48 -2.90
CA ILE A 101 -10.34 -7.76 -2.80
C ILE A 101 -11.06 -7.78 -4.16
N GLY A 102 -10.35 -7.61 -5.28
CA GLY A 102 -10.93 -7.70 -6.61
C GLY A 102 -11.53 -9.08 -6.89
N ASP A 103 -10.82 -10.15 -6.56
CA ASP A 103 -11.30 -11.52 -6.73
C ASP A 103 -12.51 -11.81 -5.80
N GLY A 104 -12.46 -11.33 -4.55
CA GLY A 104 -13.56 -11.45 -3.59
C GLY A 104 -14.84 -10.72 -4.01
N ILE A 105 -14.73 -9.48 -4.49
CA ILE A 105 -15.88 -8.69 -4.99
C ILE A 105 -16.45 -9.31 -6.26
N SER A 106 -15.58 -9.71 -7.21
CA SER A 106 -16.04 -10.30 -8.48
C SER A 106 -16.79 -11.62 -8.29
N ARG A 107 -16.48 -12.39 -7.24
CA ARG A 107 -17.19 -13.63 -6.89
C ARG A 107 -18.40 -13.40 -5.99
N GLY A 108 -18.30 -12.49 -5.02
CA GLY A 108 -19.35 -12.27 -4.02
C GLY A 108 -20.52 -11.42 -4.51
N LEU A 109 -20.24 -10.38 -5.30
CA LEU A 109 -21.26 -9.43 -5.72
C LEU A 109 -22.29 -10.04 -6.70
N PRO A 110 -21.89 -10.82 -7.73
CA PRO A 110 -22.85 -11.49 -8.61
C PRO A 110 -23.68 -12.54 -7.88
N ASN A 111 -23.09 -13.24 -6.91
CA ASN A 111 -23.80 -14.25 -6.12
C ASN A 111 -24.87 -13.60 -5.24
N GLY A 112 -24.55 -12.50 -4.54
CA GLY A 112 -25.54 -11.76 -3.75
C GLY A 112 -26.65 -11.14 -4.60
N ILE A 113 -26.32 -10.60 -5.78
CA ILE A 113 -27.32 -10.07 -6.73
C ILE A 113 -28.18 -11.20 -7.29
N SER A 114 -27.61 -12.35 -7.61
CA SER A 114 -28.33 -13.53 -8.11
C SER A 114 -29.29 -14.08 -7.06
N GLU A 115 -28.86 -14.18 -5.81
CA GLU A 115 -29.69 -14.63 -4.69
C GLU A 115 -30.83 -13.65 -4.40
N ALA A 116 -30.55 -12.34 -4.38
CA ALA A 116 -31.58 -11.31 -4.26
C ALA A 116 -32.58 -11.34 -5.42
N LYS A 117 -32.10 -11.56 -6.66
CA LYS A 117 -32.94 -11.72 -7.85
C LYS A 117 -33.79 -12.99 -7.78
N GLY A 118 -33.25 -14.09 -7.26
CA GLY A 118 -33.96 -15.35 -7.03
C GLY A 118 -35.05 -15.21 -5.97
N ALA A 119 -34.77 -14.52 -4.87
CA ALA A 119 -35.75 -14.21 -3.83
C ALA A 119 -36.86 -13.29 -4.35
N ALA A 120 -36.51 -12.23 -5.10
CA ALA A 120 -37.47 -11.32 -5.72
C ALA A 120 -38.34 -12.03 -6.78
N SER A 121 -37.74 -12.90 -7.60
CA SER A 121 -38.47 -13.73 -8.57
C SER A 121 -39.46 -14.67 -7.87
N SER A 122 -39.04 -15.30 -6.78
CA SER A 122 -39.88 -16.20 -6.00
C SER A 122 -41.06 -15.44 -5.37
N ALA A 123 -40.80 -14.28 -4.77
CA ALA A 123 -41.84 -13.40 -4.23
C ALA A 123 -42.82 -12.91 -5.32
N GLY A 124 -42.31 -12.51 -6.49
CA GLY A 124 -43.14 -12.16 -7.65
C GLY A 124 -44.02 -13.31 -8.13
N SER A 125 -43.51 -14.55 -8.11
CA SER A 125 -44.30 -15.73 -8.49
C SER A 125 -45.39 -16.10 -7.47
N ILE A 126 -45.21 -15.73 -6.19
CA ILE A 126 -46.21 -15.93 -5.13
C ILE A 126 -47.30 -14.87 -5.26
N ALA A 127 -46.92 -13.60 -5.45
CA ALA A 127 -47.87 -12.51 -5.71
C ALA A 127 -48.72 -12.79 -6.96
N ASN A 128 -48.11 -13.26 -8.05
CA ASN A 128 -48.82 -13.58 -9.29
C ASN A 128 -49.75 -14.80 -9.16
N ARG A 129 -49.48 -15.72 -8.23
CA ARG A 129 -50.37 -16.84 -7.90
C ARG A 129 -51.56 -16.44 -7.02
N GLY A 130 -51.42 -15.42 -6.18
CA GLY A 130 -52.52 -14.93 -5.34
C GLY A 130 -53.51 -13.99 -6.04
N ILE A 131 -53.19 -13.55 -7.27
CA ILE A 131 -54.05 -12.69 -8.09
C ILE A 131 -54.96 -13.51 -9.03
N LYS A 132 -54.74 -14.82 -9.17
CA LYS A 132 -55.63 -15.76 -9.85
C LYS A 132 -56.57 -16.44 -8.87
#